data_AF-A0A2N1WD96-F1
#
_entry.id   AF-A0A2N1WD96-F1
#
_cell.length_a   1.000
_cell.length_b   1.000
_cell.length_c   1.000
_cell.angle_alpha   90.00
_cell.angle_beta   90.00
_cell.angle_gamma   90.00
#
_symmetry.space_group_name_H-M   'P 1'
#
loop_
_entity.id
_entity.type
_entity.pdbx_description
1 polymer ?
#
loop_
_entity_poly.entity_id
_entity_poly.type
_entity_poly.pdbx_seq_one_letter_code
_entity_poly.pdbx_strand_id
1 'polypeptide(L)'
;MPATHSSKTLYRIDECPDLMADGCVGDEHGNLVFLSIWARDTAVQEFLARLTLGRDEQGLDQLHVITEQGGSLPVFVGNVDNLEKRITRAYRRTLFGSLSNVWLFDRR
;
A
#
# COMPACT_ATOMS: atom_id res chain seq x y z
N MET A 1 -1.40 -33.23 3.74
CA MET A 1 -0.56 -32.44 4.66
C MET A 1 -1.17 -31.06 4.79
N PRO A 2 -1.24 -30.46 6.00
CA PRO A 2 -1.58 -29.06 6.10
C PRO A 2 -0.44 -28.23 5.49
N ALA A 3 -0.77 -27.27 4.62
CA ALA A 3 0.22 -26.36 4.10
C ALA A 3 0.77 -25.53 5.27
N THR A 4 2.08 -25.58 5.48
CA THR A 4 2.79 -24.64 6.35
C THR A 4 2.73 -23.27 5.69
N HIS A 5 1.67 -22.52 5.96
CA HIS A 5 1.62 -21.12 5.60
C HIS A 5 2.67 -20.40 6.44
N SER A 6 3.79 -20.00 5.82
CA SER A 6 4.65 -18.98 6.40
C SER A 6 3.75 -17.79 6.75
N SER A 7 3.76 -17.38 8.02
CA SER A 7 3.05 -16.18 8.46
C SER A 7 3.64 -15.02 7.68
N LYS A 8 2.97 -14.60 6.59
CA LYS A 8 3.42 -13.48 5.78
C LYS A 8 3.17 -12.21 6.59
N THR A 9 4.25 -11.60 7.07
CA THR A 9 4.19 -10.35 7.85
C THR A 9 3.50 -9.25 7.05
N LEU A 10 2.56 -8.57 7.70
CA LEU A 10 1.97 -7.33 7.21
C LEU A 10 2.65 -6.14 7.88
N TYR A 11 3.11 -5.20 7.07
CA TYR A 11 3.75 -3.96 7.49
C TYR A 11 2.73 -2.83 7.55
N ARG A 12 2.87 -1.92 8.51
CA ARG A 12 2.00 -0.74 8.62
C ARG A 12 2.50 0.39 7.73
N ILE A 13 1.58 1.23 7.26
CA ILE A 13 1.90 2.51 6.61
C ILE A 13 1.55 3.61 7.61
N ASP A 14 2.51 4.44 8.00
CA ASP A 14 2.33 5.39 9.11
C ASP A 14 1.29 6.47 8.79
N GLU A 15 1.32 6.99 7.57
CA GLU A 15 0.38 8.01 7.09
C GLU A 15 -1.02 7.46 6.82
N CYS A 16 -1.18 6.14 6.78
CA CYS A 16 -2.39 5.44 6.39
C CYS A 16 -2.64 4.24 7.34
N PRO A 17 -3.07 4.48 8.59
CA PRO A 17 -3.12 3.45 9.63
C PRO A 17 -4.12 2.31 9.35
N ASP A 18 -5.09 2.54 8.46
CA ASP A 18 -6.05 1.54 7.99
C ASP A 18 -5.51 0.64 6.85
N LEU A 19 -4.28 0.89 6.38
CA LEU A 19 -3.62 0.12 5.33
C LEU A 19 -2.52 -0.77 5.91
N MET A 20 -2.42 -1.97 5.35
CA MET A 20 -1.38 -2.94 5.64
C MET A 20 -0.67 -3.34 4.34
N ALA A 21 0.65 -3.25 4.28
CA ALA A 21 1.45 -3.67 3.14
C ALA A 21 1.98 -5.09 3.31
N ASP A 22 1.88 -5.93 2.28
CA ASP A 22 2.49 -7.27 2.26
C ASP A 22 3.59 -7.41 1.18
N GLY A 23 3.94 -6.28 0.55
CA GLY A 23 5.07 -6.12 -0.35
C GLY A 23 5.30 -4.64 -0.66
N CYS A 24 6.54 -4.19 -0.55
CA CYS A 24 6.97 -2.84 -0.92
C CYS A 24 8.38 -2.93 -1.52
N VAL A 25 8.55 -2.37 -2.71
CA VAL A 25 9.81 -2.35 -3.46
C VAL A 25 10.05 -0.93 -3.94
N GLY A 26 11.22 -0.40 -3.62
CA GLY A 26 11.72 0.86 -4.16
C GLY A 26 12.91 0.66 -5.09
N ASP A 27 13.21 1.65 -5.91
CA ASP A 27 14.44 1.72 -6.69
C ASP A 27 15.65 2.14 -5.82
N GLU A 28 16.81 2.34 -6.45
CA GLU A 28 18.04 2.77 -5.77
C GLU A 28 17.97 4.18 -5.15
N HIS A 29 16.96 4.97 -5.52
CA HIS A 29 16.68 6.31 -4.99
C HIS A 29 15.52 6.31 -3.97
N GLY A 30 14.91 5.14 -3.71
CA GLY A 30 13.76 5.00 -2.82
C GLY A 30 12.42 5.36 -3.47
N ASN A 31 12.36 5.55 -4.79
CA ASN A 31 11.10 5.74 -5.50
C ASN A 31 10.31 4.44 -5.57
N LEU A 32 9.00 4.54 -5.49
CA LEU A 32 8.08 3.42 -5.51
C LEU A 32 8.13 2.69 -6.86
N VAL A 33 8.57 1.43 -6.84
CA VAL A 33 8.50 0.52 -8.00
C VAL A 33 7.28 -0.39 -7.89
N PHE A 34 7.02 -0.91 -6.68
CA PHE A 34 5.87 -1.79 -6.42
C PHE A 34 5.38 -1.68 -4.98
N LEU A 35 4.06 -1.65 -4.80
CA LEU A 35 3.39 -1.69 -3.50
C LEU A 35 2.18 -2.61 -3.58
N SER A 36 2.09 -3.58 -2.66
CA SER A 36 0.90 -4.40 -2.42
C SER A 36 0.34 -4.09 -1.04
N ILE A 37 -0.92 -3.65 -1.00
CA ILE A 37 -1.63 -3.28 0.22
C ILE A 37 -2.96 -4.00 0.35
N TRP A 38 -3.39 -4.13 1.60
CA TRP A 38 -4.67 -4.67 2.01
C TRP A 38 -5.38 -3.64 2.88
N ALA A 39 -6.64 -3.33 2.53
CA ALA A 39 -7.46 -2.38 3.28
C ALA A 39 -8.94 -2.53 2.93
N ARG A 40 -9.81 -1.87 3.72
CA ARG A 40 -11.22 -1.67 3.37
C ARG A 40 -11.35 -0.71 2.19
N ASP A 41 -12.43 -0.84 1.42
CA ASP A 41 -12.65 -0.04 0.21
C ASP A 41 -12.54 1.48 0.47
N THR A 42 -13.06 1.99 1.60
CA THR A 42 -12.99 3.42 1.92
C THR A 42 -11.56 3.90 2.14
N ALA A 43 -10.76 3.15 2.91
CA ALA A 43 -9.36 3.49 3.17
C ALA A 43 -8.51 3.37 1.89
N VAL A 44 -8.83 2.40 1.01
CA VAL A 44 -8.23 2.32 -0.33
C VAL A 44 -8.56 3.55 -1.16
N GLN A 45 -9.83 3.99 -1.20
CA GLN A 45 -10.21 5.18 -1.98
C GLN A 45 -9.54 6.45 -1.46
N GLU A 46 -9.52 6.64 -0.15
CA GLU A 46 -8.83 7.76 0.49
C GLU A 46 -7.35 7.77 0.13
N PHE A 47 -6.65 6.65 0.33
CA PHE A 47 -5.23 6.53 -0.02
C PHE A 47 -4.96 6.90 -1.47
N LEU A 48 -5.71 6.34 -2.42
CA LEU A 48 -5.55 6.63 -3.84
C LEU A 48 -5.83 8.10 -4.17
N ALA A 49 -6.82 8.72 -3.54
CA ALA A 49 -7.11 10.13 -3.71
C ALA A 49 -5.95 11.00 -3.18
N ARG A 50 -5.40 10.66 -2.01
CA ARG A 50 -4.24 11.38 -1.44
C ARG A 50 -3.02 11.31 -2.34
N LEU A 51 -2.76 10.16 -2.99
CA LEU A 51 -1.68 10.05 -3.99
C LEU A 51 -1.88 11.01 -5.18
N THR A 52 -3.12 11.25 -5.62
CA THR A 52 -3.39 12.19 -6.73
C THR A 52 -3.22 13.66 -6.35
N LEU A 53 -3.31 13.97 -5.06
CA LEU A 53 -3.07 15.33 -4.54
C LEU A 53 -1.57 15.61 -4.32
N GLY A 54 -0.73 14.57 -4.23
CA GLY A 54 0.72 14.73 -4.11
C GLY A 54 1.11 15.58 -2.89
N ARG A 55 1.65 16.78 -3.13
CA ARG A 55 2.12 17.71 -2.08
C ARG A 55 1.06 18.69 -1.58
N ASP A 56 -0.12 18.67 -2.16
CA ASP A 56 -1.22 19.55 -1.74
C ASP A 56 -1.73 19.18 -0.35
N GLU A 57 -2.59 20.01 0.22
CA GLU A 57 -3.20 19.74 1.53
C GLU A 57 -3.91 18.38 1.54
N GLN A 58 -3.65 17.56 2.56
CA GLN A 58 -4.09 16.16 2.67
C GLN A 58 -3.49 15.19 1.63
N GLY A 59 -2.60 15.66 0.75
CA GLY A 59 -1.92 14.81 -0.22
C GLY A 59 -0.91 13.84 0.39
N LEU A 60 -0.37 12.97 -0.47
CA LEU A 60 0.66 12.00 -0.12
C LEU A 60 1.62 11.78 -1.29
N ASP A 61 2.83 12.34 -1.22
CA ASP A 61 3.93 12.09 -2.18
C ASP A 61 5.07 11.22 -1.60
N GLN A 62 5.03 10.94 -0.30
CA GLN A 62 5.92 10.06 0.43
C GLN A 62 5.13 9.27 1.49
N LEU A 63 5.50 8.02 1.73
CA LEU A 63 4.95 7.20 2.80
C LEU A 63 6.05 6.46 3.57
N HIS A 64 5.76 6.04 4.79
CA HIS A 64 6.66 5.27 5.63
C HIS A 64 6.12 3.87 5.91
N VAL A 65 6.88 2.86 5.50
CA VAL A 65 6.59 1.45 5.83
C VAL A 65 7.29 1.10 7.14
N ILE A 66 6.49 0.71 8.14
CA ILE A 66 7.00 0.34 9.47
C ILE A 66 7.38 -1.14 9.47
N THR A 67 8.68 -1.40 9.64
CA THR A 67 9.27 -2.73 9.73
C THR A 67 8.97 -3.40 11.08
N GLU A 68 9.11 -4.72 11.18
CA GLU A 68 8.86 -5.47 12.42
C GLU A 68 9.73 -5.03 13.60
N GLN A 69 10.93 -4.52 13.31
CA GLN A 69 11.88 -4.04 14.31
C GLN A 69 11.58 -2.59 14.75
N GLY A 70 10.48 -2.00 14.26
CA GLY A 70 10.10 -0.61 14.52
C GLY A 70 10.87 0.42 13.69
N GLY A 71 11.69 -0.02 12.74
CA GLY A 71 12.32 0.87 11.76
C GLY A 71 11.30 1.43 10.79
N SER A 72 11.53 2.67 10.33
CA SER A 72 10.69 3.37 9.37
C SER A 72 11.41 3.46 8.03
N LEU A 73 10.84 2.88 6.97
CA LEU A 73 11.39 2.90 5.62
C LEU A 73 10.63 3.94 4.78
N PRO A 74 11.26 5.07 4.39
CA PRO A 74 10.65 6.05 3.51
C PRO A 74 10.54 5.50 2.08
N VAL A 75 9.40 5.77 1.44
CA VAL A 75 9.11 5.40 0.05
C VAL A 75 8.51 6.61 -0.66
N PHE A 76 9.13 7.04 -1.74
CA PHE A 76 8.69 8.21 -2.51
C PHE A 76 7.77 7.76 -3.66
N VAL A 77 6.57 8.30 -3.75
CA VAL A 77 5.56 7.87 -4.76
C VAL A 77 6.00 8.22 -6.18
N GLY A 78 6.78 9.30 -6.34
CA GLY A 78 7.16 9.81 -7.65
C GLY A 78 5.96 10.42 -8.39
N ASN A 79 5.94 10.31 -9.72
CA ASN A 79 4.80 10.78 -10.50
C ASN A 79 3.74 9.67 -10.61
N VAL A 80 2.60 9.91 -9.96
CA VAL A 80 1.45 8.99 -9.85
C VAL A 80 0.87 8.57 -11.21
N ASP A 81 1.02 9.38 -12.26
CA ASP A 81 0.53 9.06 -13.61
C ASP A 81 1.26 7.87 -14.25
N ASN A 82 2.42 7.50 -13.72
CA ASN A 82 3.18 6.33 -14.19
C ASN A 82 2.78 5.04 -13.47
N LEU A 83 2.06 5.16 -12.34
CA LEU A 83 1.65 4.01 -11.57
C LEU A 83 0.41 3.36 -12.19
N GLU A 84 0.52 2.08 -12.52
CA GLU A 84 -0.64 1.26 -12.81
C GLU A 84 -1.21 0.69 -11.52
N LYS A 85 -2.55 0.60 -11.48
CA LYS A 85 -3.29 0.05 -10.36
C LYS A 85 -4.02 -1.23 -10.76
N ARG A 86 -3.86 -2.28 -9.97
CA ARG A 86 -4.69 -3.51 -10.02
C ARG A 86 -5.39 -3.70 -8.68
N ILE A 87 -6.67 -4.04 -8.71
CA ILE A 87 -7.48 -4.24 -7.50
C ILE A 87 -8.15 -5.60 -7.57
N THR A 88 -7.99 -6.40 -6.52
CA THR A 88 -8.71 -7.66 -6.33
C THR A 88 -9.53 -7.60 -5.06
N ARG A 89 -10.83 -7.86 -5.17
CA ARG A 89 -11.73 -8.00 -4.01
C ARG A 89 -11.69 -9.45 -3.52
N ALA A 90 -10.75 -9.74 -2.63
CA ALA A 90 -10.49 -11.09 -2.15
C ALA A 90 -11.58 -11.61 -1.22
N TYR A 91 -12.02 -10.79 -0.25
CA TYR A 91 -13.02 -11.19 0.75
C TYR A 91 -14.26 -10.31 0.62
N ARG A 92 -15.29 -10.85 -0.03
CA ARG A 92 -16.60 -10.20 -0.16
C ARG A 92 -17.49 -10.65 1.01
N ARG A 93 -18.30 -9.73 1.57
CA ARG A 93 -19.30 -10.01 2.63
C ARG A 93 -18.72 -10.42 3.99
N THR A 94 -17.66 -9.77 4.46
CA THR A 94 -17.27 -9.90 5.89
C THR A 94 -18.16 -8.99 6.76
N LEU A 95 -18.21 -9.24 8.06
CA LEU A 95 -18.91 -8.37 9.03
C LEU A 95 -18.39 -6.92 9.03
N PHE A 96 -17.17 -6.70 8.51
CA PHE A 96 -16.50 -5.40 8.49
C PHE A 96 -16.40 -4.79 7.08
N GLY A 97 -17.15 -5.33 6.11
CA GLY A 97 -17.14 -4.89 4.71
C GLY A 97 -16.29 -5.77 3.80
N SER A 98 -15.91 -5.25 2.63
CA SER A 98 -15.03 -5.98 1.70
C SER A 98 -13.57 -5.59 1.95
N LEU A 99 -12.71 -6.61 2.02
CA LEU A 99 -11.26 -6.41 2.05
C LEU A 99 -10.73 -6.50 0.62
N SER A 100 -10.03 -5.44 0.20
CA SER A 100 -9.44 -5.31 -1.13
C SER A 100 -7.93 -5.41 -1.04
N ASN A 101 -7.34 -6.17 -1.95
CA ASN A 101 -5.91 -6.15 -2.22
C ASN A 101 -5.66 -5.23 -3.42
N VAL A 102 -4.73 -4.31 -3.27
CA VAL A 102 -4.38 -3.33 -4.30
C VAL A 102 -2.90 -3.43 -4.58
N TRP A 103 -2.55 -3.51 -5.87
CA TRP A 103 -1.20 -3.39 -6.36
C TRP A 103 -1.04 -2.05 -7.07
N LEU A 104 0.00 -1.32 -6.70
CA LEU A 104 0.51 -0.17 -7.43
C LEU A 104 1.89 -0.51 -7.95
N PHE A 105 2.17 -0.24 -9.20
CA PHE A 105 3.49 -0.48 -9.78
C PHE A 105 3.81 0.50 -10.87
N ASP A 106 5.08 0.90 -10.95
CA ASP A 106 5.57 1.72 -12.05
C ASP A 106 5.59 0.89 -13.35
N ARG A 107 5.15 1.50 -14.45
CA ARG A 107 5.13 0.88 -15.79
C ARG A 107 6.42 1.12 -16.59
N ARG A 108 7.34 1.94 -16.09
CA ARG A 108 8.54 2.38 -16.80
C ARG A 108 9.61 1.30 -16.90
#